data_AF-A0A1V2GHN5-F1
#
_entry.id   AF-A0A1V2GHN5-F1
#
_cell.length_a   1.000
_cell.length_b   1.000
_cell.length_c   1.000
_cell.angle_alpha   90.00
_cell.angle_beta   90.00
_cell.angle_gamma   90.00
#
_symmetry.space_group_name_H-M   'P 1'
#
loop_
_entity.id
_entity.type
_entity.pdbx_description
1 polymer ?
#
loop_
_entity_poly.entity_id
_entity_poly.type
_entity_poly.pdbx_seq_one_letter_code
_entity_poly.pdbx_strand_id
1 'polypeptide(L)'
;ENANDIVAKLEKLVSIHNQDEWLIAVDLQCGSPWNAAAMLAMGNPRLRVISGLSLPLALELVDNQDSMNVDELCEHLTQIAKQSCVVWRQVATAEEDF
;
A
#
# COMPACT_ATOMS: atom_id res chain seq x y z
N GLU A 1 -10.67 -11.66 15.56
CA GLU A 1 -9.21 -11.83 15.57
C GLU A 1 -8.63 -10.74 16.43
N ASN A 2 -7.82 -11.08 17.43
CA ASN A 2 -7.09 -10.08 18.19
C ASN A 2 -5.81 -9.69 17.42
N ALA A 3 -5.25 -8.50 17.66
CA ALA A 3 -4.06 -8.02 16.95
C ALA A 3 -2.89 -9.02 16.99
N ASN A 4 -2.76 -9.76 18.09
CA ASN A 4 -1.74 -10.81 18.26
C ASN A 4 -1.89 -11.97 17.25
N ASP A 5 -3.13 -12.31 16.86
CA ASP A 5 -3.37 -13.36 15.87
C ASP A 5 -2.88 -12.92 14.48
N ILE A 6 -3.06 -11.63 14.16
CA ILE A 6 -2.62 -11.04 12.89
C ILE A 6 -1.09 -11.03 12.82
N VAL A 7 -0.43 -10.62 13.90
CA VAL A 7 1.04 -10.64 14.00
C VAL A 7 1.58 -12.04 13.77
N ALA A 8 1.06 -13.05 14.48
CA ALA A 8 1.53 -14.43 14.34
C ALA A 8 1.34 -14.97 12.92
N LYS A 9 0.24 -14.60 12.24
CA LYS A 9 0.01 -14.97 10.84
C LYS A 9 1.01 -14.31 9.89
N LEU A 10 1.26 -13.00 10.06
CA LEU A 10 2.22 -12.26 9.24
C LEU A 10 3.65 -12.77 9.46
N GLU A 11 4.07 -12.96 10.71
CA GLU A 11 5.37 -13.55 11.06
C GLU A 11 5.57 -14.91 10.40
N LYS A 12 4.56 -15.78 10.49
CA LYS A 12 4.62 -17.10 9.85
C LYS A 12 4.81 -16.99 8.35
N LEU A 13 4.07 -16.12 7.66
CA LEU A 13 4.19 -15.93 6.21
C LEU A 13 5.58 -15.41 5.81
N VAL A 14 6.04 -14.35 6.48
CA VAL A 14 7.34 -13.73 6.20
C VAL A 14 8.50 -14.68 6.53
N SER A 15 8.34 -15.56 7.52
CA SER A 15 9.38 -16.54 7.89
C SER A 15 9.66 -17.60 6.82
N ILE A 16 8.69 -17.88 5.93
CA ILE A 16 8.83 -18.87 4.85
C ILE A 16 9.80 -18.37 3.77
N HIS A 17 9.79 -17.06 3.51
CA HIS A 17 10.66 -16.39 2.54
C HIS A 17 11.50 -15.32 3.23
N ASN A 18 12.37 -15.76 4.13
CA ASN A 18 13.08 -14.85 5.03
C ASN A 18 14.18 -14.01 4.35
N GLN A 19 14.60 -14.34 3.12
CA GLN A 19 15.58 -13.57 2.35
C GLN A 19 14.94 -12.55 1.40
N ASP A 20 13.64 -12.68 1.13
CA ASP A 20 12.95 -11.84 0.16
C ASP A 20 12.57 -10.49 0.80
N GLU A 21 12.40 -9.47 -0.05
CA GLU A 21 11.79 -8.21 0.34
C GLU A 21 10.27 -8.32 0.36
N TRP A 22 9.63 -7.66 1.33
CA TRP A 22 8.19 -7.74 1.53
C TRP A 22 7.56 -6.37 1.57
N LEU A 23 6.50 -6.18 0.79
CA LEU A 23 5.58 -5.05 0.93
C LEU A 23 4.25 -5.55 1.50
N ILE A 24 3.89 -5.10 2.71
CA ILE A 24 2.56 -5.31 3.26
C ILE A 24 1.71 -4.09 2.96
N ALA A 25 0.68 -4.25 2.13
CA ALA A 25 -0.33 -3.23 1.89
C ALA A 25 -1.55 -3.45 2.79
N VAL A 26 -1.96 -2.43 3.53
CA VAL A 26 -3.15 -2.48 4.40
C VAL A 26 -4.15 -1.39 4.03
N ASP A 27 -5.39 -1.55 4.49
CA ASP A 27 -6.49 -0.63 4.25
C ASP A 27 -6.30 0.73 4.95
N LEU A 28 -6.09 0.73 6.28
CA LEU A 28 -6.14 1.94 7.09
C LEU A 28 -4.98 2.04 8.09
N GLN A 29 -4.33 3.20 8.14
CA GLN A 29 -3.33 3.52 9.15
C GLN A 29 -3.94 3.52 10.56
N CYS A 30 -3.18 3.09 11.57
CA CYS A 30 -3.58 2.96 12.97
C CYS A 30 -4.64 1.87 13.26
N GLY A 31 -5.11 1.14 12.25
CA GLY A 31 -5.90 -0.07 12.43
C GLY A 31 -5.07 -1.24 12.98
N SER A 32 -5.74 -2.29 13.47
CA SER A 32 -5.03 -3.48 13.97
C SER A 32 -4.14 -4.17 12.91
N PRO A 33 -4.51 -4.25 11.61
CA PRO A 33 -3.60 -4.77 10.58
C PRO A 33 -2.36 -3.90 10.39
N TRP A 34 -2.53 -2.57 10.35
CA TRP A 34 -1.41 -1.64 10.26
C TRP A 34 -0.45 -1.78 11.44
N ASN A 35 -0.97 -1.80 12.67
CA ASN A 35 -0.13 -1.89 13.86
C ASN A 35 0.64 -3.21 13.91
N ALA A 36 0.02 -4.32 13.51
CA ALA A 36 0.68 -5.62 13.41
C ALA A 36 1.81 -5.62 12.37
N ALA A 37 1.53 -5.11 11.16
CA ALA A 37 2.51 -5.03 10.09
C ALA A 37 3.67 -4.08 10.43
N ALA A 38 3.37 -2.91 11.00
CA ALA A 38 4.37 -1.93 11.40
C ALA A 38 5.29 -2.47 12.51
N MET A 39 4.74 -3.17 13.50
CA MET A 39 5.53 -3.81 14.55
C MET A 39 6.48 -4.87 13.97
N LEU A 40 6.01 -5.65 12.99
CA LEU A 40 6.86 -6.62 12.29
C LEU A 40 7.97 -5.91 11.47
N ALA A 41 7.64 -4.81 10.79
CA ALA A 41 8.58 -4.03 10.01
C ALA A 41 9.69 -3.40 10.87
N MET A 42 9.37 -2.95 12.08
CA MET A 42 10.37 -2.40 13.03
C MET A 42 11.50 -3.38 13.34
N GLY A 43 11.21 -4.69 13.32
CA GLY A 43 12.20 -5.75 13.54
C GLY A 43 12.79 -6.35 12.26
N ASN A 44 12.32 -5.94 11.08
CA ASN A 44 12.72 -6.55 9.80
C ASN A 44 13.01 -5.47 8.73
N PRO A 45 14.29 -5.18 8.43
CA PRO A 45 14.66 -4.12 7.49
C PRO A 45 14.30 -4.45 6.03
N ARG A 46 13.91 -5.68 5.70
CA ARG A 46 13.43 -6.08 4.36
C ARG A 46 11.93 -5.88 4.18
N LEU A 47 11.22 -5.45 5.22
CA LEU A 47 9.78 -5.27 5.18
C LEU A 47 9.41 -3.79 5.11
N ARG A 48 8.45 -3.48 4.25
CA ARG A 48 7.80 -2.18 4.13
C ARG A 48 6.31 -2.34 4.34
N VAL A 49 5.68 -1.26 4.82
CA VAL A 49 4.23 -1.24 5.04
C VAL A 49 3.67 0.02 4.40
N ILE A 50 2.65 -0.14 3.57
CA ILE A 50 1.88 0.97 2.99
C ILE A 50 0.42 0.86 3.44
N SER A 51 -0.22 2.00 3.72
CA SER A 51 -1.64 2.07 4.08
C SER A 51 -2.44 2.77 2.99
N GLY A 52 -3.77 2.71 3.07
CA GLY A 52 -4.65 3.31 2.07
C GLY A 52 -4.80 2.45 0.82
N LEU A 53 -4.66 1.12 0.95
CA LEU A 53 -4.85 0.20 -0.17
C LEU A 53 -6.22 0.46 -0.81
N SER A 54 -6.16 0.75 -2.10
CA SER A 54 -7.30 1.03 -2.96
C SER A 54 -7.11 0.28 -4.28
N LEU A 55 -8.16 0.22 -5.12
CA LEU A 55 -8.07 -0.48 -6.40
C LEU A 55 -6.93 0.06 -7.30
N PRO A 56 -6.73 1.39 -7.48
CA PRO A 56 -5.60 1.90 -8.25
C PRO A 56 -4.25 1.44 -7.69
N LEU A 57 -4.06 1.47 -6.37
CA LEU A 57 -2.82 1.02 -5.75
C LEU A 57 -2.59 -0.48 -5.93
N ALA A 58 -3.65 -1.30 -5.82
CA ALA A 58 -3.56 -2.73 -6.00
C ALA A 58 -3.14 -3.10 -7.44
N LEU A 59 -3.67 -2.39 -8.44
CA LEU A 59 -3.31 -2.58 -9.84
C LEU A 59 -1.84 -2.23 -10.09
N GLU A 60 -1.42 -1.05 -9.63
CA GLU A 60 -0.03 -0.59 -9.78
C GLU A 60 0.97 -1.49 -9.03
N LEU A 61 0.59 -2.02 -7.87
CA LEU A 61 1.40 -2.97 -7.12
C LEU A 61 1.63 -4.24 -7.93
N VAL A 62 0.56 -4.83 -8.47
CA VAL A 62 0.66 -6.10 -9.23
C VAL A 62 1.44 -5.92 -10.53
N ASP A 63 1.29 -4.78 -11.21
CA ASP A 63 1.94 -4.50 -12.49
C ASP A 63 3.45 -4.23 -12.34
N ASN A 64 3.89 -3.69 -11.20
CA ASN A 64 5.28 -3.26 -10.98
C ASN A 64 6.08 -4.11 -9.97
N GLN A 65 5.47 -5.10 -9.30
CA GLN A 65 6.16 -5.91 -8.27
C GLN A 65 7.40 -6.68 -8.78
N ASP A 66 7.46 -7.00 -10.08
CA ASP A 66 8.57 -7.75 -10.67
C ASP A 66 9.65 -6.83 -11.28
N SER A 67 9.37 -5.52 -11.40
CA SER A 67 10.24 -4.56 -12.10
C SER A 67 10.88 -3.52 -11.18
N MET A 68 10.32 -3.29 -9.99
CA MET A 68 10.81 -2.35 -8.99
C MET A 68 11.22 -3.07 -7.71
N ASN A 69 12.28 -2.59 -7.04
CA ASN A 69 12.55 -3.04 -5.68
C ASN A 69 11.52 -2.48 -4.69
N VAL A 70 11.51 -2.99 -3.45
CA VAL A 70 10.47 -2.64 -2.47
C VAL A 70 10.41 -1.15 -2.14
N ASP A 71 11.56 -0.46 -2.14
CA ASP A 71 11.65 0.97 -1.83
C ASP A 71 11.14 1.82 -3.00
N GLU A 72 11.57 1.50 -4.23
CA GLU A 72 11.06 2.12 -5.46
C GLU A 72 9.55 1.95 -5.61
N LEU A 73 9.04 0.75 -5.33
CA LEU A 73 7.61 0.45 -5.40
C LEU A 73 6.83 1.26 -4.35
N CYS A 74 7.35 1.42 -3.13
CA CYS A 74 6.73 2.26 -2.11
C CYS A 74 6.63 3.73 -2.55
N GLU A 75 7.68 4.27 -3.16
CA GLU A 75 7.70 5.64 -3.67
C GLU A 75 6.68 5.83 -4.80
N HIS A 76 6.66 4.90 -5.77
CA HIS A 76 5.70 4.88 -6.88
C HIS A 76 4.25 4.85 -6.38
N LEU A 77 3.91 3.88 -5.52
CA LEU A 77 2.57 3.74 -4.96
C LEU A 77 2.13 4.96 -4.15
N THR A 78 3.06 5.59 -3.42
CA THR A 78 2.78 6.83 -2.67
C THR A 78 2.43 7.98 -3.62
N GLN A 79 3.05 8.05 -4.80
CA GLN A 79 2.72 9.05 -5.80
C GLN A 79 1.34 8.80 -6.43
N ILE A 80 1.03 7.56 -6.78
CA ILE A 80 -0.28 7.16 -7.29
C ILE A 80 -1.38 7.45 -6.27
N ALA A 81 -1.15 7.17 -4.99
CA ALA A 81 -2.11 7.40 -3.92
C ALA A 81 -2.59 8.85 -3.87
N LYS A 82 -1.67 9.82 -4.01
CA LYS A 82 -1.98 11.26 -4.00
C LYS A 82 -2.88 11.69 -5.17
N GLN A 83 -2.87 10.94 -6.26
CA GLN A 83 -3.61 11.25 -7.49
C GLN A 83 -4.88 10.40 -7.67
N SER A 84 -5.02 9.33 -6.88
CA SER A 84 -6.08 8.31 -7.04
C SER A 84 -7.48 8.79 -6.64
N CYS A 85 -7.59 9.78 -5.75
CA CYS A 85 -8.87 10.31 -5.30
C CYS A 85 -9.21 11.59 -6.06
N VAL A 86 -10.17 11.50 -6.98
CA VAL A 86 -10.61 12.62 -7.82
C VAL A 86 -12.12 12.83 -7.68
N VAL A 87 -12.54 14.09 -7.67
CA VAL A 87 -13.95 14.47 -7.74
C VAL A 87 -14.22 15.03 -9.12
N TRP A 88 -15.06 14.34 -9.89
CA TRP A 88 -15.51 14.86 -11.17
C TRP A 88 -16.33 16.14 -10.99
N ARG A 89 -16.11 17.13 -11.85
CA ARG A 89 -16.89 18.38 -11.90
C ARG A 89 -17.24 18.71 -13.34
N GLN A 90 -18.47 19.15 -13.56
CA GLN A 90 -18.89 19.70 -14.85
C GLN A 90 -18.13 21.01 -15.10
N VAL A 91 -17.48 21.14 -16.26
CA VAL A 91 -16.89 22.40 -16.71
C VAL A 91 -18.03 23.22 -17.31
N ALA A 92 -18.24 24.45 -16.83
CA ALA A 92 -19.16 25.37 -17.48
C ALA A 92 -18.58 25.72 -18.85
N THR A 93 -19.25 25.26 -19.92
CA THR A 93 -19.03 25.80 -21.26
C THR A 93 -19.43 27.26 -21.23
N ALA A 94 -18.46 28.16 -21.41
CA ALA A 94 -18.78 29.53 -21.79
C ALA A 94 -19.53 29.42 -23.12
N GLU A 95 -20.81 29.77 -23.13
CA GLU A 95 -21.52 30.02 -24.38
C GLU A 95 -20.73 31.12 -25.10
N GLU A 96 -20.10 30.75 -26.21
CA GLU A 96 -19.58 31.73 -27.16
C GLU A 96 -20.80 32.47 -27.70
N ASP A 97 -21.02 33.70 -27.24
CA ASP A 97 -21.99 34.63 -27.80
C ASP A 97 -21.65 34.82 -29.30
N PHE A 98 -22.40 34.14 -30.18
CA PHE A 98 -22.38 34.32 -31.63
C PHE A 98 -23.45 35.32 -32.08
#